data_AF-A0A1F6KH24-F1
#
_entry.id   AF-A0A1F6KH24-F1
#
_cell.length_a   1.000
_cell.length_b   1.000
_cell.length_c   1.000
_cell.angle_alpha   90.00
_cell.angle_beta   90.00
_cell.angle_gamma   90.00
#
_symmetry.space_group_name_H-M   'P 1'
#
loop_
_entity.id
_entity.type
_entity.pdbx_description
1 polymer ?
#
loop_
_entity_poly.entity_id
_entity_poly.type
_entity_poly.pdbx_seq_one_letter_code
_entity_poly.pdbx_strand_id
1 'polypeptide(L)'
;MEIVEKFGLNPVLLGAQIFNFLIVLFILKKFLYKPILEVLKKRQITIREGLKQAEDARIKLEKVVIEEKNILRTAQLQSKKIIEDAKQESLEIARGMSEIAKKQTEKLLNDTREQIAKETIETEKRLALSTSKLAVAFLEKALRQFFSSKEQEQVISQALKKIKKAN
;
A
#
# COMPACT_ATOMS: atom_id res chain seq x y z
N MET A 1 32.23 -109.51 13.39
CA MET A 1 30.89 -108.95 13.10
C MET A 1 29.95 -108.98 14.32
N GLU A 2 30.42 -109.17 15.56
CA GLU A 2 29.53 -109.39 16.73
C GLU A 2 29.37 -108.18 17.68
N ILE A 3 30.04 -107.05 17.41
CA ILE A 3 30.00 -105.85 18.29
C ILE A 3 28.82 -104.93 17.95
N VAL A 4 28.22 -105.10 16.77
CA VAL A 4 27.17 -104.21 16.24
C VAL A 4 25.76 -104.64 16.68
N GLU A 5 25.51 -105.95 16.84
CA GLU A 5 24.20 -106.48 17.25
C GLU A 5 23.89 -106.29 18.75
N LYS A 6 24.87 -106.43 19.65
CA LYS A 6 24.65 -106.24 21.11
C LYS A 6 24.46 -104.79 21.54
N PHE A 7 24.77 -103.82 20.67
CA PHE A 7 24.57 -102.39 20.92
C PHE A 7 23.21 -101.87 20.41
N GLY A 8 22.36 -102.72 19.81
CA GLY A 8 21.09 -102.27 19.20
C GLY A 8 21.29 -101.31 18.02
N LEU A 9 22.52 -101.17 17.54
CA LEU A 9 22.90 -100.24 16.48
C LEU A 9 22.90 -100.97 15.14
N ASN A 10 21.71 -101.07 14.55
CA ASN A 10 21.56 -101.55 13.18
C ASN A 10 22.15 -100.51 12.19
N PRO A 11 23.21 -100.83 11.42
CA PRO A 11 23.84 -99.89 10.48
C PRO A 11 22.87 -99.34 9.43
N VAL A 12 21.89 -100.17 9.05
CA VAL A 12 20.80 -99.80 8.14
C VAL A 12 19.87 -98.74 8.76
N LEU A 13 19.53 -98.87 10.05
CA LEU A 13 18.71 -97.89 10.76
C LEU A 13 19.47 -96.57 10.98
N LEU A 14 20.76 -96.63 11.28
CA LEU A 14 21.62 -95.45 11.37
C LEU A 14 21.71 -94.70 10.04
N GLY A 15 21.90 -95.41 8.93
CA GLY A 15 21.89 -94.82 7.58
C GLY A 15 20.55 -94.17 7.24
N ALA A 16 19.43 -94.83 7.55
CA ALA A 16 18.08 -94.27 7.36
C ALA A 16 17.83 -93.02 8.23
N GLN A 17 18.33 -92.99 9.48
CA GLN A 17 18.19 -91.84 10.37
C GLN A 17 19.02 -90.64 9.91
N ILE A 18 20.25 -90.86 9.43
CA ILE A 18 21.08 -89.82 8.82
C ILE A 18 20.41 -89.27 7.56
N PHE A 19 19.88 -90.15 6.71
CA PHE A 19 19.16 -89.73 5.50
C PHE A 19 17.91 -88.90 5.82
N ASN A 20 17.11 -89.32 6.81
CA ASN A 20 15.96 -88.55 7.28
C ASN A 20 16.38 -87.18 7.84
N PHE A 21 17.43 -87.13 8.68
CA PHE A 21 17.99 -85.88 9.17
C PHE A 21 18.43 -84.95 8.04
N LEU A 22 19.09 -85.48 7.01
CA LEU A 22 19.51 -84.71 5.84
C LEU A 22 18.32 -84.18 5.03
N ILE A 23 17.25 -84.96 4.88
CA ILE A 23 16.01 -84.49 4.24
C ILE A 23 15.41 -83.33 5.02
N VAL A 24 15.24 -83.47 6.35
CA VAL A 24 14.69 -82.42 7.21
C VAL A 24 15.59 -81.18 7.19
N LEU A 25 16.92 -81.35 7.26
CA LEU A 25 17.89 -80.26 7.18
C LEU A 25 17.80 -79.52 5.84
N PHE A 26 17.64 -80.25 4.74
CA PHE A 26 17.48 -79.66 3.41
C PHE A 26 16.18 -78.85 3.31
N ILE A 27 15.08 -79.39 3.84
CA ILE A 27 13.78 -78.69 3.90
C ILE A 27 13.92 -77.41 4.76
N LEU A 28 14.49 -77.50 5.97
CA LEU A 28 14.71 -76.34 6.83
C LEU A 28 15.61 -75.28 6.20
N LYS A 29 16.70 -75.69 5.56
CA LYS A 29 17.62 -74.77 4.86
C LYS A 29 16.93 -74.05 3.71
N LYS A 30 16.07 -74.73 2.95
CA LYS A 30 15.38 -74.12 1.80
C LYS A 30 14.18 -73.27 2.22
N PHE A 31 13.37 -73.77 3.15
CA PHE A 31 12.08 -73.17 3.52
C PHE A 31 12.15 -72.19 4.69
N LEU A 32 13.07 -72.34 5.65
CA LEU A 32 13.08 -71.53 6.87
C LEU A 32 14.15 -70.44 6.86
N TYR A 33 15.36 -70.74 6.39
CA TYR A 33 16.46 -69.77 6.36
C TYR A 33 16.18 -68.56 5.44
N LYS A 34 15.59 -68.80 4.27
CA LYS A 34 15.26 -67.74 3.31
C LYS A 34 14.27 -66.71 3.88
N PRO A 35 13.07 -67.08 4.36
CA PRO A 35 12.12 -66.10 4.89
C PRO A 35 12.63 -65.39 6.14
N ILE A 36 13.39 -66.07 7.01
CA ILE A 36 13.96 -65.42 8.20
C ILE A 36 14.96 -64.32 7.81
N LEU A 37 15.86 -64.61 6.87
CA LEU A 37 16.82 -63.62 6.38
C LEU A 37 16.13 -62.47 5.64
N GLU A 38 15.07 -62.73 4.89
CA GLU A 38 14.27 -61.70 4.24
C GLU A 38 13.60 -60.76 5.25
N VAL A 39 13.00 -61.29 6.31
CA VAL A 39 12.39 -60.48 7.37
C VAL A 39 13.44 -59.62 8.08
N LEU A 40 14.62 -60.18 8.39
CA LEU A 40 15.71 -59.44 9.02
C LEU A 40 16.23 -58.32 8.10
N LYS A 41 16.43 -58.60 6.81
CA LYS A 41 16.82 -57.59 5.82
C LYS A 41 15.76 -56.49 5.70
N LYS A 42 14.48 -56.86 5.62
CA LYS A 42 13.37 -55.90 5.55
C LYS A 42 13.34 -54.98 6.78
N ARG A 43 13.52 -55.54 7.98
CA ARG A 43 13.64 -54.74 9.22
C ARG A 43 14.84 -53.80 9.18
N GLN A 44 16.00 -54.28 8.77
CA GLN A 44 17.21 -53.46 8.66
C GLN A 44 17.03 -52.30 7.67
N ILE A 45 16.43 -52.57 6.50
CA ILE A 45 16.13 -51.54 5.49
C ILE A 45 15.14 -50.52 6.05
N THR A 46 14.03 -50.97 6.65
CA THR A 46 12.99 -50.08 7.20
C THR A 46 13.57 -49.16 8.27
N ILE A 47 14.41 -49.69 9.17
CA ILE A 47 15.05 -48.88 10.23
C ILE A 47 16.02 -47.88 9.61
N ARG A 48 16.85 -48.31 8.65
CA ARG A 48 17.80 -47.41 7.97
C ARG A 48 17.08 -46.30 7.21
N GLU A 49 16.01 -46.62 6.49
CA GLU A 49 15.20 -45.66 5.75
C GLU A 49 14.48 -44.70 6.70
N GLY A 50 13.91 -45.21 7.80
CA GLY A 50 13.27 -44.37 8.82
C GLY A 50 14.24 -43.39 9.48
N LEU A 51 15.45 -43.85 9.85
CA LEU A 51 16.50 -42.98 10.39
C LEU A 51 16.95 -41.92 9.38
N LYS A 52 17.14 -42.31 8.11
CA LYS A 52 17.52 -41.38 7.05
C LYS A 52 16.42 -40.33 6.82
N GLN A 53 15.16 -40.75 6.75
CA GLN A 53 14.02 -39.85 6.59
C GLN A 53 13.88 -38.89 7.78
N ALA A 54 14.11 -39.36 9.01
CA ALA A 54 14.08 -38.52 10.19
C ALA A 54 15.18 -37.45 10.15
N GLU A 55 16.40 -37.82 9.75
CA GLU A 55 17.49 -36.85 9.61
C GLU A 55 17.23 -35.85 8.47
N ASP A 56 16.77 -36.33 7.31
CA ASP A 56 16.40 -35.47 6.18
C ASP A 56 15.26 -34.51 6.56
N ALA A 57 14.28 -34.97 7.34
CA ALA A 57 13.19 -34.15 7.85
C ALA A 57 13.70 -33.08 8.83
N ARG A 58 14.63 -33.44 9.71
CA ARG A 58 15.26 -32.49 10.64
C ARG A 58 16.03 -31.39 9.91
N ILE A 59 16.83 -31.76 8.91
CA ILE A 59 17.59 -30.80 8.09
C ILE A 59 16.64 -29.89 7.29
N LYS A 60 15.57 -30.45 6.71
CA LYS A 60 14.56 -29.65 6.01
C LYS A 60 13.85 -28.68 6.96
N LEU A 61 13.49 -29.12 8.16
CA LEU A 61 12.85 -28.27 9.16
C LEU A 61 13.76 -27.11 9.55
N GLU A 62 15.05 -27.37 9.79
CA GLU A 62 16.02 -26.33 10.11
C GLU A 62 16.14 -25.30 8.97
N LYS A 63 16.19 -25.75 7.71
CA LYS A 63 16.20 -24.87 6.54
C LYS A 63 14.93 -24.02 6.45
N VAL A 64 13.75 -24.63 6.63
CA VAL A 64 12.47 -23.91 6.62
C VAL A 64 12.43 -22.84 7.71
N VAL A 65 12.91 -23.14 8.92
CA VAL A 65 12.96 -22.15 10.02
C VAL A 65 13.90 -20.98 9.69
N ILE A 66 15.05 -21.26 9.04
CA ILE A 66 15.97 -20.20 8.61
C ILE A 66 15.33 -19.35 7.51
N GLU A 67 14.70 -19.97 6.51
CA GLU A 67 14.00 -19.29 5.42
C GLU A 67 12.84 -18.44 5.96
N GLU A 68 12.02 -18.98 6.87
CA GLU A 68 10.93 -18.26 7.52
C GLU A 68 11.43 -17.01 8.24
N LYS A 69 12.51 -17.14 9.05
CA LYS A 69 13.13 -15.99 9.73
C LYS A 69 13.63 -14.94 8.74
N ASN A 70 14.20 -15.36 7.61
CA ASN A 70 14.67 -14.45 6.57
C ASN A 70 13.52 -13.75 5.85
N ILE A 71 12.43 -14.47 5.56
CA ILE A 71 11.21 -13.91 4.95
C ILE A 71 10.60 -12.89 5.91
N LEU A 72 10.44 -13.23 7.19
CA LEU A 72 9.91 -12.31 8.21
C LEU A 72 10.77 -11.05 8.35
N ARG A 73 12.10 -11.20 8.38
CA ARG A 73 13.03 -10.06 8.43
C ARG A 73 12.90 -9.18 7.20
N THR A 74 12.86 -9.77 6.01
CA THR A 74 12.70 -9.05 4.75
C THR A 74 11.38 -8.32 4.69
N ALA A 75 10.28 -8.98 5.08
CA ALA A 75 8.96 -8.38 5.14
C ALA A 75 8.90 -7.19 6.12
N GLN A 76 9.54 -7.31 7.29
CA GLN A 76 9.64 -6.19 8.25
C GLN A 76 10.42 -5.00 7.67
N LEU A 77 11.53 -5.25 6.97
CA LEU A 77 12.31 -4.20 6.32
C LEU A 77 11.52 -3.52 5.20
N GLN A 78 10.83 -4.30 4.36
CA GLN A 78 9.97 -3.77 3.30
C GLN A 78 8.81 -2.95 3.86
N SER A 79 8.12 -3.43 4.90
CA SER A 79 7.05 -2.69 5.56
C SER A 79 7.55 -1.36 6.15
N LYS A 80 8.71 -1.35 6.81
CA LYS A 80 9.32 -0.12 7.31
C LYS A 80 9.65 0.85 6.19
N LYS A 81 10.18 0.34 5.07
CA LYS A 81 10.48 1.15 3.89
C LYS A 81 9.21 1.75 3.29
N ILE A 82 8.15 0.98 3.12
CA ILE A 82 6.86 1.46 2.61
C ILE A 82 6.31 2.59 3.48
N ILE A 83 6.39 2.45 4.81
CA ILE A 83 5.92 3.49 5.74
C ILE A 83 6.77 4.76 5.63
N GLU A 84 8.09 4.63 5.52
CA GLU A 84 8.98 5.77 5.36
C GLU A 84 8.76 6.49 4.03
N ASP A 85 8.67 5.73 2.92
CA ASP A 85 8.42 6.26 1.58
C ASP A 85 7.05 6.99 1.55
N ALA A 86 5.99 6.39 2.11
CA ALA A 86 4.68 7.01 2.19
C ALA A 86 4.67 8.29 3.04
N LYS A 87 5.46 8.33 4.13
CA LYS A 87 5.60 9.53 4.95
C LYS A 87 6.33 10.64 4.20
N GLN A 88 7.37 10.31 3.45
CA GLN A 88 8.11 11.28 2.63
C GLN A 88 7.21 11.83 1.51
N GLU A 89 6.50 10.96 0.79
CA GLU A 89 5.55 11.35 -0.25
C GLU A 89 4.44 12.25 0.31
N SER A 90 3.87 11.90 1.48
CA SER A 90 2.87 12.73 2.15
C SER A 90 3.40 14.12 2.51
N LEU A 91 4.65 14.23 2.97
CA LEU A 91 5.28 15.51 3.27
C LEU A 91 5.51 16.35 2.00
N GLU A 92 5.90 15.72 0.90
CA GLU A 92 6.07 16.39 -0.40
C GLU A 92 4.72 16.90 -0.93
N ILE A 93 3.68 16.06 -0.88
CA ILE A 93 2.32 16.46 -1.26
C ILE A 93 1.84 17.63 -0.40
N ALA A 94 2.02 17.57 0.92
CA ALA A 94 1.61 18.65 1.83
C ALA A 94 2.35 19.97 1.52
N ARG A 95 3.65 19.92 1.22
CA ARG A 95 4.43 21.08 0.79
C ARG A 95 3.93 21.63 -0.54
N GLY A 96 3.73 20.78 -1.53
CA GLY A 96 3.22 21.16 -2.85
C GLY A 96 1.83 21.81 -2.77
N MET A 97 0.92 21.23 -1.97
CA MET A 97 -0.39 21.81 -1.71
C MET A 97 -0.29 23.17 -1.03
N SER A 98 0.60 23.33 -0.05
CA SER A 98 0.82 24.61 0.63
C SER A 98 1.33 25.69 -0.34
N GLU A 99 2.25 25.35 -1.23
CA GLU A 99 2.76 26.28 -2.25
C GLU A 99 1.68 26.67 -3.27
N ILE A 100 0.89 25.70 -3.73
CA ILE A 100 -0.23 25.97 -4.65
C ILE A 100 -1.25 26.89 -3.96
N ALA A 101 -1.61 26.60 -2.72
CA ALA A 101 -2.55 27.42 -1.94
C ALA A 101 -2.03 28.86 -1.74
N LYS A 102 -0.73 29.03 -1.45
CA LYS A 102 -0.11 30.37 -1.36
C LYS A 102 -0.19 31.12 -2.69
N LYS A 103 0.19 30.49 -3.80
CA LYS A 103 0.11 31.10 -5.14
C LYS A 103 -1.33 31.48 -5.52
N GLN A 104 -2.29 30.61 -5.22
CA GLN A 104 -3.72 30.90 -5.45
C GLN A 104 -4.20 32.06 -4.59
N THR A 105 -3.78 32.13 -3.33
CA THR A 105 -4.14 33.22 -2.41
C THR A 105 -3.54 34.54 -2.85
N GLU A 106 -2.27 34.57 -3.25
CA GLU A 106 -1.61 35.77 -3.80
C GLU A 106 -2.30 36.25 -5.07
N LYS A 107 -2.63 35.33 -5.98
CA LYS A 107 -3.38 35.66 -7.19
C LYS A 107 -4.76 36.24 -6.85
N LEU A 108 -5.52 35.58 -5.97
CA LEU A 108 -6.82 36.06 -5.53
C LEU A 108 -6.74 37.45 -4.89
N LEU A 109 -5.73 37.71 -4.07
CA LEU A 109 -5.52 39.00 -3.44
C LEU A 109 -5.22 40.10 -4.47
N ASN A 110 -4.39 39.80 -5.47
CA ASN A 110 -4.09 40.73 -6.55
C ASN A 110 -5.33 41.03 -7.40
N ASP A 111 -6.07 39.99 -7.80
CA ASP A 111 -7.31 40.12 -8.56
C ASP A 111 -8.35 40.95 -7.78
N THR A 112 -8.47 40.72 -6.47
CA THR A 112 -9.35 41.47 -5.57
C THR A 112 -8.94 42.94 -5.47
N ARG A 113 -7.64 43.22 -5.34
CA ARG A 113 -7.12 44.61 -5.31
C ARG A 113 -7.40 45.35 -6.61
N GLU A 114 -7.23 44.68 -7.75
CA GLU A 114 -7.55 45.26 -9.06
C GLU A 114 -9.05 45.54 -9.18
N GLN A 115 -9.91 44.63 -8.72
CA GLN A 115 -11.36 44.81 -8.72
C GLN A 115 -11.79 45.97 -7.82
N ILE A 116 -11.24 46.09 -6.60
CA ILE A 116 -11.51 47.20 -5.69
C ILE A 116 -11.07 48.53 -6.30
N ALA A 117 -9.92 48.57 -6.97
CA ALA A 117 -9.45 49.79 -7.64
C ALA A 117 -10.42 50.23 -8.75
N LYS A 118 -10.89 49.28 -9.58
CA LYS A 118 -11.91 49.55 -10.61
C LYS A 118 -13.22 50.03 -10.01
N GLU A 119 -13.71 49.36 -8.97
CA GLU A 119 -14.98 49.70 -8.31
C GLU A 119 -14.92 51.05 -7.59
N THR A 120 -13.77 51.42 -7.03
CA THR A 120 -13.53 52.76 -6.45
C THR A 120 -13.67 53.84 -7.53
N ILE A 121 -13.01 53.68 -8.68
CA ILE A 121 -13.09 54.64 -9.80
C ILE A 121 -14.53 54.77 -10.30
N GLU A 122 -15.27 53.66 -10.44
CA GLU A 122 -16.68 53.69 -10.84
C GLU A 122 -17.56 54.38 -9.79
N THR A 123 -17.28 54.15 -8.51
CA THR A 123 -18.02 54.76 -7.40
C THR A 123 -17.77 56.26 -7.34
N GLU A 124 -16.52 56.72 -7.52
CA GLU A 124 -16.20 58.14 -7.63
C GLU A 124 -16.94 58.82 -8.79
N LYS A 125 -16.98 58.17 -9.97
CA LYS A 125 -17.75 58.67 -11.12
C LYS A 125 -19.24 58.77 -10.79
N ARG A 126 -19.83 57.75 -10.16
CA ARG A 126 -21.24 57.77 -9.72
C ARG A 126 -21.49 58.89 -8.70
N LEU A 127 -20.58 59.08 -7.74
CA LEU A 127 -20.68 60.11 -6.72
C LEU A 127 -20.60 61.52 -7.31
N ALA A 128 -19.68 61.76 -8.25
CA ALA A 128 -19.58 63.01 -8.98
C ALA A 128 -20.89 63.34 -9.72
N LEU A 129 -21.45 62.38 -10.45
CA LEU A 129 -22.72 62.55 -11.16
C LEU A 129 -23.89 62.85 -10.21
N SER A 130 -24.01 62.12 -9.10
CA SER A 130 -25.04 62.37 -8.09
C SER A 130 -24.88 63.74 -7.43
N THR A 131 -23.65 64.16 -7.16
CA THR A 131 -23.35 65.47 -6.56
C THR A 131 -23.70 66.60 -7.53
N SER A 132 -23.36 66.48 -8.82
CA SER A 132 -23.78 67.44 -9.84
C SER A 132 -25.30 67.54 -9.95
N LYS A 133 -26.02 66.42 -9.92
CA LYS A 133 -27.50 66.42 -9.92
C LYS A 133 -28.07 67.12 -8.69
N LEU A 134 -27.52 66.87 -7.50
CA LEU A 134 -27.91 67.54 -6.26
C LEU A 134 -27.63 69.04 -6.30
N ALA A 135 -26.48 69.46 -6.82
CA ALA A 135 -26.13 70.87 -6.98
C ALA A 135 -27.08 71.60 -7.95
N VAL A 136 -27.45 70.98 -9.08
CA VAL A 136 -28.44 71.51 -10.01
C VAL A 136 -29.82 71.63 -9.35
N ALA A 137 -30.28 70.58 -8.67
CA ALA A 137 -31.56 70.61 -7.96
C ALA A 137 -31.62 71.68 -6.86
N PHE A 138 -30.51 71.86 -6.13
CA PHE A 138 -30.38 72.92 -5.13
C PHE A 138 -30.40 74.32 -5.76
N LEU A 139 -29.64 74.54 -6.83
CA LEU A 139 -29.63 75.80 -7.57
C LEU A 139 -30.99 76.13 -8.15
N GLU A 140 -31.70 75.16 -8.72
CA GLU A 140 -33.07 75.35 -9.23
C GLU A 140 -34.02 75.76 -8.11
N LYS A 141 -33.94 75.10 -6.94
CA LYS A 141 -34.79 75.43 -5.79
C LYS A 141 -34.46 76.80 -5.20
N ALA A 142 -33.18 77.14 -5.07
CA ALA A 142 -32.73 78.44 -4.58
C ALA A 142 -33.13 79.57 -5.55
N LEU A 143 -32.96 79.39 -6.86
CA LEU A 143 -33.40 80.36 -7.88
C LEU A 143 -34.90 80.61 -7.81
N ARG A 144 -35.72 79.55 -7.62
CA ARG A 144 -37.18 79.67 -7.46
C ARG A 144 -37.60 80.40 -6.18
N GLN A 145 -36.82 80.29 -5.10
CA GLN A 145 -37.20 80.82 -3.79
C GLN A 145 -36.68 82.25 -3.53
N PHE A 146 -35.55 82.64 -4.12
CA PHE A 146 -34.88 83.91 -3.82
C PHE A 146 -34.95 84.97 -4.93
N PHE A 147 -35.42 84.66 -6.14
CA PHE A 147 -35.44 85.61 -7.27
C PHE A 147 -36.83 85.75 -7.91
N SER A 148 -37.17 86.97 -8.35
CA SER A 148 -38.37 87.25 -9.12
C SER A 148 -38.26 86.73 -10.56
N SER A 149 -39.39 86.56 -11.27
CA SER A 149 -39.41 86.00 -12.64
C SER A 149 -38.50 86.76 -13.63
N LYS A 150 -38.30 88.07 -13.43
CA LYS A 150 -37.45 88.92 -14.26
C LYS A 150 -35.95 88.72 -14.00
N GLU A 151 -35.57 88.46 -12.76
CA GLU A 151 -34.16 88.23 -12.36
C GLU A 151 -33.69 86.83 -12.75
N GLN A 152 -34.58 85.83 -12.71
CA GLN A 152 -34.31 84.48 -13.23
C GLN A 152 -33.95 84.50 -14.72
N GLU A 153 -34.69 85.25 -15.54
CA GLU A 153 -34.41 85.39 -16.98
C GLU A 153 -33.03 86.02 -17.25
N GLN A 154 -32.66 87.05 -16.48
CA GLN A 154 -31.35 87.69 -16.60
C GLN A 154 -30.21 86.74 -16.22
N VAL A 155 -30.31 86.01 -15.11
CA VAL A 155 -29.28 85.06 -14.68
C VAL A 155 -29.12 83.91 -15.68
N ILE A 156 -30.22 83.35 -16.18
CA ILE A 156 -30.20 82.30 -17.21
C ILE A 156 -29.56 82.80 -18.50
N SER A 157 -29.93 84.01 -18.96
CA SER A 157 -29.36 84.58 -20.19
C SER A 157 -27.85 84.86 -20.08
N GLN A 158 -27.36 85.28 -18.90
CA GLN A 158 -25.94 85.48 -18.65
C GLN A 158 -25.16 84.15 -18.54
N ALA A 159 -25.74 83.14 -17.89
CA ALA A 159 -25.15 81.80 -17.81
C ALA A 159 -25.02 81.16 -19.20
N LEU A 160 -26.06 81.25 -20.04
CA LEU A 160 -26.04 80.76 -21.42
C LEU A 160 -25.01 81.50 -22.28
N LYS A 161 -24.87 82.82 -22.11
CA LYS A 161 -23.82 83.60 -22.78
C LYS A 161 -22.41 83.18 -22.36
N LYS A 162 -22.18 82.85 -21.09
CA LYS A 162 -20.86 82.41 -20.60
C LYS A 162 -20.51 80.99 -21.07
N ILE A 163 -21.47 80.06 -21.09
CA ILE A 163 -21.26 78.70 -21.60
C ILE A 163 -20.94 78.71 -23.10
N LYS A 164 -21.62 79.56 -23.89
CA LYS A 164 -21.35 79.73 -25.33
C LYS A 164 -19.99 80.38 -25.63
N LYS A 165 -19.29 80.89 -24.61
CA LYS A 165 -17.97 81.54 -24.72
C LYS A 165 -16.83 80.67 -24.14
N ALA A 166 -17.17 79.58 -23.44
CA ALA A 166 -16.24 78.67 -22.78
C ALA A 166 -16.12 77.30 -23.50
N ASN A 167 -16.93 77.09 -24.55
CA ASN A 167 -16.64 76.17 -25.66
C ASN A 167 -16.02 76.96 -26.80
#